data_AF-A0A3D0Q8B9-F1
#
_entry.id   AF-A0A3D0Q8B9-F1
#
_cell.length_a   1.000
_cell.length_b   1.000
_cell.length_c   1.000
_cell.angle_alpha   90.00
_cell.angle_beta   90.00
_cell.angle_gamma   90.00
#
_symmetry.space_group_name_H-M   'P 1'
#
loop_
_entity.id
_entity.type
_entity.pdbx_description
1 polymer ?
#
loop_
_entity_poly.entity_id
_entity_poly.type
_entity_poly.pdbx_seq_one_letter_code
_entity_poly.pdbx_strand_id
1 'polypeptide(L)' 'TPKSAPVVVVCYHGVSSQQAAQFLAGQGYEKVYSMDGGFEGWRLGQPVVSD' A
#
# COMPACT_ATOMS: atom_id res chain seq x y z
N THR A 1 -13.88 -3.49 -5.41
CA THR A 1 -13.67 -2.24 -4.62
C THR A 1 -14.05 -1.05 -5.46
N PRO A 2 -14.82 -0.08 -4.93
CA PRO A 2 -15.07 1.18 -5.63
C PRO A 2 -13.76 1.87 -5.97
N LYS A 3 -13.63 2.41 -7.20
CA LYS A 3 -12.39 3.10 -7.64
C LYS A 3 -12.15 4.43 -6.92
N SER A 4 -13.19 4.98 -6.28
CA SER A 4 -13.13 6.20 -5.46
C SER A 4 -12.69 5.94 -4.02
N ALA A 5 -12.67 4.68 -3.57
CA ALA A 5 -12.16 4.34 -2.24
C ALA A 5 -10.62 4.45 -2.22
N PRO A 6 -10.02 5.06 -1.18
CA PRO A 6 -8.57 5.07 -1.04
C PRO A 6 -7.98 3.66 -0.96
N VAL A 7 -6.89 3.44 -1.68
CA VAL A 7 -6.14 2.18 -1.68
C VAL A 7 -4.72 2.43 -1.19
N VAL A 8 -4.27 1.66 -0.19
CA VAL A 8 -2.88 1.61 0.24
C VAL A 8 -2.30 0.28 -0.22
N VAL A 9 -1.20 0.34 -0.97
CA VAL A 9 -0.44 -0.83 -1.41
C VAL A 9 0.79 -0.95 -0.50
N VAL A 10 1.00 -2.15 0.04
CA VAL A 10 2.12 -2.44 0.94
C VAL A 10 2.91 -3.62 0.42
N CYS A 11 4.24 -3.51 0.47
CA CYS A 11 5.15 -4.65 0.36
C CYS A 11 6.04 -4.69 1.60
N TYR A 12 7.02 -5.58 1.63
CA TYR A 12 7.85 -5.77 2.82
C TYR A 12 8.64 -4.51 3.23
N HIS A 13 9.25 -3.79 2.27
CA HIS A 13 10.08 -2.59 2.52
C HIS A 13 9.56 -1.29 1.87
N GLY A 14 8.38 -1.30 1.24
CA GLY A 14 7.81 -0.11 0.59
C GLY A 14 8.39 0.24 -0.79
N VAL A 15 9.21 -0.64 -1.40
CA VAL A 15 9.83 -0.40 -2.73
C VAL A 15 8.95 -0.93 -3.86
N SER A 16 8.70 -2.24 -3.92
CA SER A 16 7.92 -2.85 -5.00
C SER A 16 6.45 -2.41 -5.01
N SER A 17 5.90 -1.98 -3.87
CA SER A 17 4.53 -1.45 -3.78
C SER A 17 4.35 -0.15 -4.58
N GLN A 18 5.41 0.59 -4.88
CA GLN A 18 5.32 1.84 -5.65
C GLN A 18 4.89 1.57 -7.10
N GLN A 19 5.49 0.58 -7.76
CA GLN A 19 5.13 0.20 -9.12
C GLN A 19 3.70 -0.34 -9.18
N ALA A 20 3.30 -1.13 -8.18
CA ALA A 20 1.92 -1.62 -8.07
C ALA A 20 0.91 -0.48 -7.83
N ALA A 21 1.25 0.52 -7.02
CA ALA A 21 0.42 1.71 -6.82
C ALA A 21 0.26 2.52 -8.11
N GLN A 22 1.34 2.72 -8.87
CA GLN A 22 1.29 3.38 -10.19
C GLN A 22 0.44 2.61 -11.19
N PHE A 23 0.58 1.28 -11.21
CA PHE A 23 -0.26 0.43 -12.06
C PHE A 23 -1.74 0.62 -11.76
N LEU A 24 -2.15 0.59 -10.48
CA LEU A 24 -3.54 0.81 -10.08
C LEU A 24 -4.05 2.22 -10.40
N ALA A 25 -3.21 3.24 -10.24
CA ALA A 25 -3.56 4.59 -10.68
C ALA A 25 -3.85 4.63 -12.20
N GLY A 26 -3.05 3.93 -13.00
CA GLY A 26 -3.29 3.76 -14.44
C GLY A 26 -4.58 3.00 -14.79
N GLN A 27 -5.10 2.18 -13.87
CA GLN A 27 -6.39 1.49 -14.01
C GLN A 27 -7.59 2.36 -13.60
N GLY A 28 -7.37 3.61 -13.20
CA GLY A 28 -8.41 4.58 -12.85
C GLY A 28 -8.87 4.55 -11.39
N TYR A 29 -8.06 4.00 -10.48
CA TYR A 29 -8.26 4.23 -9.05
C TYR A 29 -7.89 5.67 -8.70
N GLU A 30 -8.80 6.38 -8.02
CA GLU A 30 -8.68 7.83 -7.82
C GLU A 30 -7.61 8.20 -6.78
N LYS A 31 -7.44 7.36 -5.76
CA LYS A 31 -6.54 7.61 -4.62
C LYS A 31 -5.77 6.35 -4.29
N VAL A 32 -4.51 6.28 -4.73
CA VAL A 32 -3.63 5.13 -4.49
C VAL A 32 -2.34 5.60 -3.84
N TYR A 33 -1.92 4.90 -2.79
CA TYR A 33 -0.72 5.21 -2.02
C TYR A 33 0.18 3.97 -1.92
N SER A 34 1.49 4.17 -1.86
CA SER A 34 2.45 3.16 -1.41
C SER A 34 2.83 3.47 0.04
N MET A 35 2.88 2.46 0.91
CA MET A 35 3.27 2.63 2.31
C MET A 35 4.79 2.74 2.45
N ASP A 36 5.27 3.90 2.90
CA ASP A 36 6.69 4.12 3.22
C ASP A 36 7.16 3.16 4.32
N GLY A 37 8.36 2.61 4.15
CA GLY A 37 8.93 1.59 5.04
C GLY A 37 8.28 0.20 4.93
N GLY A 38 7.16 0.08 4.19
CA GLY A 38 6.45 -1.18 4.03
C GLY A 38 5.94 -1.79 5.34
N PHE A 39 5.71 -3.09 5.31
CA PHE A 39 5.32 -3.85 6.50
C PHE A 39 6.38 -3.76 7.61
N GLU A 40 7.67 -3.75 7.26
CA GLU A 40 8.76 -3.59 8.24
C GLU A 40 8.67 -2.27 9.00
N GLY A 41 8.30 -1.17 8.32
CA GLY A 41 8.05 0.11 8.97
C GLY A 41 6.81 0.07 9.88
N TRP A 42 5.73 -0.57 9.42
CA TRP A 42 4.48 -0.70 10.19
C TRP A 42 4.70 -1.42 11.53
N ARG A 43 5.34 -2.59 11.50
CA ARG A 43 5.49 -3.46 12.68
C ARG A 43 6.32 -2.86 13.82
N LEU A 44 7.01 -1.73 13.59
CA LEU A 44 7.79 -1.04 14.62
C LEU A 44 6.92 -0.28 15.62
N GLY A 45 5.70 0.11 15.25
CA GLY A 45 4.86 0.96 16.10
C GLY A 45 3.37 0.71 15.98
N GLN A 46 2.95 -0.27 15.18
CA GLN A 46 1.54 -0.59 14.96
C GLN A 46 1.24 -2.06 15.26
N PRO A 47 0.01 -2.41 15.65
CA PRO A 47 -0.38 -3.79 15.87
C PRO A 47 -0.22 -4.64 14.61
N VAL A 48 0.21 -5.89 14.81
CA VAL A 48 0.24 -6.93 13.79
C VAL A 48 -0.53 -8.11 14.35
N VAL A 49 -1.44 -8.67 13.55
CA VAL A 49 -2.14 -9.92 13.85
C VAL A 49 -1.51 -11.00 12.97
N SER A 50 -1.12 -12.12 13.58
CA SER A 50 -0.40 -13.22 12.90
C SER A 50 -1.02 -14.58 13.21
N ASP A 51 -2.32 -14.61 13.50
CA ASP A 51 -3.07 -15.81 13.87
C ASP A 51 -2.92 -16.96 12.85
#